data_AF-A0A197KF95-F1
#
_entry.id   AF-A0A197KF95-F1
#
_cell.length_a   1.000
_cell.length_b   1.000
_cell.length_c   1.000
_cell.angle_alpha   90.00
_cell.angle_beta   90.00
_cell.angle_gamma   90.00
#
_symmetry.space_group_name_H-M   'P 1'
#
loop_
_entity.id
_entity.type
_entity.pdbx_description
1 polymer ?
#
loop_
_entity_poly.entity_id
_entity_poly.type
_entity_poly.pdbx_seq_one_letter_code
_entity_poly.pdbx_strand_id
1 'polypeptide(L)'
;MEATTAVQDLYRAFRVAERAWIHSQERTTSATIQLEDCSLHYGEFAFLLAGLKPCLLLQLPTPAMTTAFFHNVLVPQVMHHPAYKILSTKTSPTNVRGQGLECRLITRDVRSPEMSLQGYVLLWSSTTIESHPKAASIQGSIDLLCPTTTGETRPAMISEQDLAVMLDIPGRLPSSEAEIRAMVEVSYWHQDDSTVDSSPVLLTAFAAQPDQIPAIQTHFKKYRDSVHGLFDMTLKLHVQAMADP
;
A
#
# COMPACT_ATOMS: atom_id res chain seq x y z
N MET A 1 -6.41 -7.87 -23.34
CA MET A 1 -5.04 -8.41 -23.41
C MET A 1 -4.01 -7.34 -23.09
N GLU A 2 -3.98 -6.21 -23.81
CA GLU A 2 -3.01 -5.12 -23.57
C GLU A 2 -3.02 -4.53 -22.14
N ALA A 3 -4.20 -4.33 -21.53
CA ALA A 3 -4.28 -3.74 -20.19
C ALA A 3 -3.72 -4.67 -19.09
N THR A 4 -3.99 -5.98 -19.17
CA THR A 4 -3.45 -6.96 -18.22
C THR A 4 -1.93 -7.03 -18.32
N THR A 5 -1.41 -7.08 -19.55
CA THR A 5 0.04 -7.04 -19.79
C THR A 5 0.67 -5.75 -19.27
N ALA A 6 0.02 -4.59 -19.49
CA ALA A 6 0.51 -3.31 -18.98
C ALA A 6 0.55 -3.27 -17.44
N VAL A 7 -0.47 -3.80 -16.77
CA VAL A 7 -0.48 -3.93 -15.29
C VAL A 7 0.66 -4.83 -14.81
N GLN A 8 0.87 -5.97 -15.45
CA GLN A 8 1.96 -6.90 -15.13
C GLN A 8 3.34 -6.28 -15.37
N ASP A 9 3.51 -5.54 -16.46
CA ASP A 9 4.76 -4.84 -16.78
C ASP A 9 5.06 -3.76 -15.76
N LEU A 10 4.06 -2.97 -15.37
CA LEU A 10 4.20 -1.94 -14.34
C LEU A 10 4.58 -2.53 -12.99
N TYR A 11 3.92 -3.63 -12.59
CA TYR A 11 4.25 -4.38 -11.38
C TYR A 11 5.70 -4.90 -11.40
N ARG A 12 6.12 -5.53 -12.51
CA ARG A 12 7.48 -6.07 -12.67
C ARG A 12 8.52 -4.96 -12.62
N ALA A 13 8.28 -3.85 -13.32
CA ALA A 13 9.17 -2.69 -13.29
C ALA A 13 9.34 -2.13 -11.89
N PHE A 14 8.23 -1.94 -11.15
CA PHE A 14 8.28 -1.48 -9.77
C PHE A 14 9.04 -2.46 -8.85
N ARG A 15 8.72 -3.76 -8.91
CA ARG A 15 9.37 -4.79 -8.06
C ARG A 15 10.88 -4.85 -8.29
N VAL A 16 11.34 -4.77 -9.55
CA VAL A 16 12.77 -4.76 -9.87
C VAL A 16 13.44 -3.50 -9.36
N ALA A 17 12.81 -2.34 -9.58
CA ALA A 17 13.37 -1.06 -9.17
C ALA A 17 13.42 -0.88 -7.65
N GLU A 18 12.38 -1.30 -6.93
CA GLU A 18 12.36 -1.28 -5.46
C GLU A 18 13.52 -2.08 -4.88
N ARG A 19 13.69 -3.34 -5.32
CA ARG A 19 14.78 -4.20 -4.87
C ARG A 19 16.16 -3.62 -5.20
N ALA A 20 16.34 -3.13 -6.43
CA ALA A 20 17.60 -2.51 -6.83
C ALA A 20 17.93 -1.28 -5.99
N TRP A 21 16.92 -0.45 -5.67
CA TRP A 21 17.11 0.73 -4.84
C TRP A 21 17.45 0.35 -3.40
N ILE A 22 16.74 -0.58 -2.78
CA ILE A 22 17.02 -1.05 -1.41
C ILE A 22 18.47 -1.57 -1.30
N HIS A 23 18.89 -2.44 -2.22
CA HIS A 23 20.27 -2.94 -2.24
C HIS A 23 21.31 -1.84 -2.46
N SER A 24 20.97 -0.76 -3.17
CA SER A 24 21.87 0.39 -3.32
C SER A 24 22.05 1.18 -2.01
N GLN A 25 21.00 1.25 -1.19
CA GLN A 25 21.04 1.94 0.09
C GLN A 25 21.83 1.16 1.15
N GLU A 26 21.68 -0.17 1.19
CA GLU A 26 22.44 -1.08 2.07
C GLU A 26 23.97 -0.95 1.87
N ARG A 27 24.40 -0.78 0.62
CA ARG A 27 25.83 -0.61 0.29
C ARG A 27 26.39 0.75 0.69
N THR A 28 25.53 1.76 0.79
CA THR A 28 25.92 3.14 1.06
C THR A 28 25.87 3.45 2.56
N THR A 29 24.99 2.77 3.30
CA THR A 29 24.80 2.96 4.74
C THR A 29 25.66 1.96 5.51
N SER A 30 26.89 2.36 5.85
CA SER A 30 27.71 1.62 6.82
C SER A 30 27.02 1.62 8.19
N ALA A 31 26.31 0.53 8.49
CA ALA A 31 25.84 0.11 9.81
C ALA A 31 24.87 1.07 10.55
N THR A 32 23.55 0.87 10.40
CA THR A 32 22.58 0.87 11.54
C THR A 32 21.12 0.55 11.15
N ILE A 33 20.72 0.74 9.89
CA ILE A 33 19.35 0.45 9.44
C ILE A 33 19.40 -0.86 8.63
N GLN A 34 18.99 -1.97 9.24
CA GLN A 34 18.74 -3.20 8.50
C GLN A 34 17.52 -2.97 7.59
N LEU A 35 17.79 -2.49 6.38
CA LEU A 35 16.80 -2.33 5.31
C LEU A 35 16.16 -3.66 4.90
N GLU A 36 16.79 -4.78 5.25
CA GLU A 36 16.23 -6.12 5.16
C GLU A 36 14.92 -6.27 5.98
N ASP A 37 14.74 -5.47 7.04
CA ASP A 37 13.50 -5.43 7.84
C ASP A 37 12.44 -4.48 7.27
N CYS A 38 12.78 -3.69 6.23
CA CYS A 38 11.77 -2.87 5.56
C CYS A 38 10.90 -3.77 4.69
N SER A 39 9.60 -3.85 5.02
CA SER A 39 8.62 -4.58 4.21
C SER A 39 8.72 -4.12 2.75
N LEU A 40 8.95 -5.06 1.83
CA LEU A 40 8.95 -4.75 0.41
C LEU A 40 7.53 -4.37 -0.01
N HIS A 41 7.35 -3.18 -0.57
CA HIS A 41 6.03 -2.62 -0.87
C HIS A 41 5.43 -3.15 -2.17
N TYR A 42 6.16 -3.98 -2.94
CA TYR A 42 5.60 -4.58 -4.16
C TYR A 42 4.32 -5.38 -3.90
N GLY A 43 4.12 -5.93 -2.69
CA GLY A 43 2.89 -6.64 -2.32
C GLY A 43 1.70 -5.71 -2.28
N GLU A 44 1.81 -4.64 -1.49
CA GLU A 44 0.80 -3.58 -1.40
C GLU A 44 0.55 -2.90 -2.76
N PHE A 45 1.61 -2.68 -3.55
CA PHE A 45 1.48 -2.14 -4.89
C PHE A 45 0.75 -3.12 -5.83
N ALA A 46 0.98 -4.43 -5.71
CA ALA A 46 0.21 -5.44 -6.43
C ALA A 46 -1.28 -5.41 -6.05
N PHE A 47 -1.60 -5.22 -4.76
CA PHE A 47 -3.00 -5.10 -4.31
C PHE A 47 -3.68 -3.87 -4.92
N LEU A 48 -2.97 -2.74 -4.99
CA LEU A 48 -3.45 -1.53 -5.63
C LEU A 48 -3.70 -1.74 -7.14
N LEU A 49 -2.74 -2.33 -7.86
CA LEU A 49 -2.84 -2.58 -9.30
C LEU A 49 -3.90 -3.63 -9.66
N ALA A 50 -4.16 -4.60 -8.78
CA ALA A 50 -5.24 -5.58 -8.94
C ALA A 50 -6.62 -4.99 -8.64
N GLY A 51 -6.72 -3.72 -8.21
CA GLY A 51 -7.99 -3.11 -7.81
C GLY A 51 -8.56 -3.66 -6.52
N LEU A 52 -7.71 -4.26 -5.67
CA LEU A 52 -8.12 -4.84 -4.39
C LEU A 52 -8.19 -3.80 -3.29
N LYS A 53 -7.21 -2.89 -3.28
CA LYS A 53 -7.03 -1.83 -2.27
C LYS A 53 -7.07 -0.46 -2.94
N PRO A 54 -7.75 0.55 -2.38
CA PRO A 54 -7.90 1.85 -3.05
C PRO A 54 -6.63 2.71 -2.94
N CYS A 55 -5.91 2.62 -1.82
CA CYS A 55 -4.73 3.44 -1.55
C CYS A 55 -3.60 2.64 -0.89
N LEU A 56 -2.37 3.08 -1.12
CA LEU A 56 -1.14 2.60 -0.50
C LEU A 56 -0.43 3.79 0.14
N LEU A 57 -0.10 3.67 1.42
CA LEU A 57 0.64 4.66 2.18
C LEU A 57 2.05 4.11 2.48
N LEU A 58 3.08 4.82 2.04
CA LEU A 58 4.47 4.38 2.07
C LEU A 58 5.31 5.26 2.99
N GLN A 59 6.10 4.61 3.83
CA GLN A 59 7.11 5.24 4.66
C GLN A 59 8.36 4.38 4.68
N LEU A 60 9.51 5.02 4.47
CA LEU A 60 10.81 4.43 4.73
C LEU A 60 11.36 4.96 6.06
N PRO A 61 12.40 4.32 6.64
CA PRO A 61 12.89 4.64 7.99
C PRO A 61 13.21 6.11 8.25
N THR A 62 13.51 6.89 7.21
CA THR A 62 13.67 8.35 7.31
C THR A 62 12.88 9.09 6.24
N PRO A 63 12.41 10.33 6.51
CA PRO A 63 11.73 11.15 5.51
C PRO A 63 12.59 11.42 4.25
N ALA A 64 13.91 11.52 4.42
CA ALA A 64 14.84 11.68 3.32
C ALA A 64 14.87 10.45 2.41
N MET A 65 14.86 9.24 2.99
CA MET A 65 14.74 8.00 2.24
C MET A 65 13.40 7.89 1.53
N THR A 66 12.29 8.22 2.20
CA THR A 66 10.96 8.21 1.58
C THR A 66 10.90 9.16 0.38
N THR A 67 11.45 10.36 0.52
CA THR A 67 11.53 11.35 -0.56
C THR A 67 12.44 10.87 -1.70
N ALA A 68 13.59 10.27 -1.39
CA ALA A 68 14.48 9.69 -2.38
C ALA A 68 13.82 8.51 -3.13
N PHE A 69 13.10 7.64 -2.44
CA PHE A 69 12.36 6.54 -3.06
C PHE A 69 11.25 7.05 -3.97
N PHE A 70 10.52 8.09 -3.54
CA PHE A 70 9.53 8.77 -4.38
C PHE A 70 10.12 9.26 -5.70
N HIS A 71 11.22 10.00 -5.65
CA HIS A 71 11.82 10.58 -6.84
C HIS A 71 12.61 9.59 -7.71
N ASN A 72 13.22 8.56 -7.12
CA ASN A 72 14.12 7.65 -7.83
C ASN A 72 13.47 6.31 -8.23
N VAL A 73 12.36 5.93 -7.58
CA VAL A 73 11.65 4.68 -7.86
C VAL A 73 10.24 4.98 -8.36
N LEU A 74 9.38 5.56 -7.52
CA LEU A 74 7.95 5.67 -7.83
C LEU A 74 7.68 6.54 -9.07
N VAL A 75 8.17 7.78 -9.10
CA VAL A 75 7.94 8.67 -10.25
C VAL A 75 8.47 8.09 -11.56
N PRO A 76 9.76 7.69 -11.68
CA PRO A 76 10.29 7.20 -12.95
C PRO A 76 9.75 5.83 -13.36
N GLN A 77 9.58 4.90 -12.41
CA GLN A 77 9.28 3.49 -12.72
C GLN A 77 7.79 3.18 -12.70
N VAL A 78 6.97 4.05 -12.10
CA VAL A 78 5.51 3.92 -12.11
C VAL A 78 4.91 5.01 -12.97
N MET A 79 5.06 6.28 -12.59
CA MET A 79 4.33 7.38 -13.21
C MET A 79 4.79 7.72 -14.63
N HIS A 80 6.05 7.48 -14.96
CA HIS A 80 6.61 7.69 -16.31
C HIS A 80 6.72 6.42 -17.14
N HIS A 81 6.35 5.27 -16.59
CA HIS A 81 6.48 4.00 -17.29
C HIS A 81 5.56 3.95 -18.53
N PRO A 82 6.00 3.42 -19.68
CA PRO A 82 5.16 3.35 -20.88
C PRO A 82 3.84 2.60 -20.64
N ALA A 83 3.88 1.53 -19.84
CA ALA A 83 2.68 0.79 -19.46
C ALA A 83 1.67 1.67 -18.72
N TYR A 84 2.11 2.59 -17.87
CA TYR A 84 1.21 3.54 -17.21
C TYR A 84 0.45 4.40 -18.21
N LYS A 85 1.07 4.81 -19.34
CA LYS A 85 0.36 5.55 -20.40
C LYS A 85 -0.74 4.73 -21.08
N ILE A 86 -0.50 3.44 -21.30
CA ILE A 86 -1.50 2.51 -21.86
C ILE A 86 -2.68 2.39 -20.89
N LEU A 87 -2.37 2.31 -19.59
CA LEU A 87 -3.36 2.30 -18.53
C LEU A 87 -4.05 3.66 -18.39
N SER A 88 -3.39 4.76 -18.73
CA SER A 88 -3.92 6.13 -18.64
C SER A 88 -4.75 6.56 -19.87
N THR A 89 -4.84 5.74 -20.94
CA THR A 89 -5.42 6.13 -22.24
C THR A 89 -6.48 5.16 -22.75
N LYS A 90 -7.68 5.22 -22.15
CA LYS A 90 -8.93 5.00 -22.90
C LYS A 90 -9.93 6.11 -22.57
N THR A 91 -10.00 7.07 -23.47
CA THR A 91 -10.95 8.19 -23.45
C THR A 91 -12.20 7.80 -24.23
N SER A 92 -13.35 7.78 -23.55
CA SER A 92 -14.63 8.10 -24.19
C SER A 92 -14.75 9.63 -24.18
N PRO A 93 -15.29 10.28 -25.23
CA PRO A 93 -15.32 11.75 -25.35
C PRO A 93 -16.12 12.49 -24.27
N THR A 94 -16.73 11.79 -23.31
CA THR A 94 -17.48 12.39 -22.20
C THR A 94 -16.97 12.05 -20.80
N ASN A 95 -16.02 11.13 -20.62
CA ASN A 95 -15.40 10.85 -19.32
C ASN A 95 -14.04 10.13 -19.50
N VAL A 96 -12.98 10.70 -18.93
CA VAL A 96 -11.61 10.18 -18.99
C VAL A 96 -11.42 9.11 -17.91
N ARG A 97 -11.24 7.84 -18.27
CA ARG A 97 -10.85 6.78 -17.31
C ARG A 97 -9.68 5.98 -17.84
N GLY A 98 -8.49 6.55 -17.64
CA GLY A 98 -7.32 5.72 -17.41
C GLY A 98 -7.39 5.07 -16.02
N GLN A 99 -6.58 4.07 -15.69
CA GLN A 99 -6.55 3.41 -14.37
C GLN A 99 -6.32 4.33 -13.17
N GLY A 100 -6.19 5.66 -13.39
CA GLY A 100 -6.36 6.68 -12.38
C GLY A 100 -5.38 6.54 -11.23
N LEU A 101 -4.21 5.94 -11.48
CA LEU A 101 -3.20 5.75 -10.48
C LEU A 101 -2.47 7.08 -10.28
N GLU A 102 -2.54 7.62 -9.08
CA GLU A 102 -1.89 8.87 -8.69
C GLU A 102 -0.93 8.60 -7.55
N CYS A 103 0.07 9.47 -7.40
CA CYS A 103 1.14 9.33 -6.43
C CYS A 103 1.59 10.72 -5.96
N ARG A 104 1.58 10.97 -4.65
CA ARG A 104 2.00 12.25 -4.07
C ARG A 104 2.73 12.07 -2.75
N LEU A 105 3.73 12.92 -2.53
CA LEU A 105 4.33 13.10 -1.21
C LEU A 105 3.41 13.97 -0.35
N ILE A 106 3.05 13.50 0.84
CA ILE A 106 2.24 14.24 1.81
C ILE A 106 3.14 15.31 2.44
N THR A 107 2.98 16.55 2.01
CA THR A 107 3.76 17.69 2.52
C THR A 107 3.05 18.43 3.66
N ARG A 108 1.73 18.23 3.81
CA ARG A 108 0.92 18.84 4.86
C ARG A 108 1.18 18.16 6.20
N ASP A 109 1.08 18.94 7.29
CA ASP A 109 1.00 18.41 8.65
C ASP A 109 -0.39 17.79 8.85
N VAL A 110 -0.54 16.52 8.46
CA VAL A 110 -1.71 15.71 8.75
C VAL A 110 -1.30 14.64 9.75
N ARG A 111 -2.13 14.45 10.78
CA ARG A 111 -1.87 13.48 11.85
C ARG A 111 -3.07 12.59 12.06
N SER A 112 -2.79 11.38 12.49
CA SER A 112 -3.75 10.54 13.18
C SER A 112 -3.45 10.57 14.69
N PRO A 113 -4.31 10.01 15.55
CA PRO A 113 -4.00 9.83 16.96
C PRO A 113 -2.64 9.16 17.21
N GLU A 114 -2.23 8.22 16.35
CA GLU A 114 -1.04 7.40 16.56
C GLU A 114 0.22 7.91 15.82
N MET A 115 0.07 8.70 14.75
CA MET A 115 1.23 9.09 13.93
C MET A 115 1.07 10.41 13.18
N SER A 116 2.21 11.01 12.83
CA SER A 116 2.27 12.05 11.78
C SER A 116 2.38 11.38 10.42
N LEU A 117 1.59 11.86 9.44
CA LEU A 117 1.59 11.39 8.06
C LEU A 117 2.42 12.29 7.13
N GLN A 118 2.99 13.37 7.66
CA GLN A 118 3.87 14.25 6.88
C GLN A 118 5.13 13.50 6.45
N GLY A 119 5.48 13.60 5.18
CA GLY A 119 6.65 12.95 4.59
C GLY A 119 6.40 11.52 4.10
N TYR A 120 5.19 10.99 4.25
CA TYR A 120 4.77 9.73 3.64
C TYR A 120 4.44 9.94 2.16
N VAL A 121 4.49 8.86 1.37
CA VAL A 121 3.95 8.87 0.00
C VAL A 121 2.60 8.19 -0.02
N LEU A 122 1.60 8.85 -0.59
CA LEU A 122 0.30 8.28 -0.88
C LEU A 122 0.22 7.91 -2.36
N LEU A 123 -0.06 6.65 -2.65
CA LEU A 123 -0.45 6.15 -3.97
C LEU A 123 -1.93 5.76 -3.91
N TRP A 124 -2.70 6.04 -4.95
CA TRP A 124 -4.10 5.62 -4.99
C TRP A 124 -4.58 5.38 -6.41
N SER A 125 -5.61 4.56 -6.57
CA SER A 125 -6.29 4.35 -7.85
C SER A 125 -7.70 4.95 -7.79
N SER A 126 -7.90 6.02 -8.56
CA SER A 126 -9.22 6.67 -8.70
C SER A 126 -10.26 5.68 -9.22
N THR A 127 -9.89 4.74 -10.09
CA THR A 127 -10.81 3.68 -10.56
C THR A 127 -11.23 2.76 -9.43
N THR A 128 -10.30 2.30 -8.59
CA THR A 128 -10.62 1.45 -7.44
C THR A 128 -11.52 2.20 -6.46
N ILE A 129 -11.20 3.47 -6.17
CA ILE A 129 -11.99 4.34 -5.28
C ILE A 129 -13.41 4.52 -5.79
N GLU A 130 -13.60 4.85 -7.07
CA GLU A 130 -14.92 5.06 -7.67
C GLU A 130 -15.84 3.83 -7.52
N SER A 131 -15.26 2.63 -7.56
CA SER A 131 -15.99 1.36 -7.39
C SER A 131 -16.14 0.93 -5.93
N HIS A 132 -15.47 1.60 -5.00
CA HIS A 132 -15.43 1.21 -3.60
C HIS A 132 -16.73 1.61 -2.87
N PRO A 133 -17.31 0.75 -2.00
CA PRO A 133 -18.53 1.08 -1.25
C PRO A 133 -18.42 2.35 -0.39
N LYS A 134 -17.19 2.71 0.00
CA LYS A 134 -16.85 3.89 0.81
C LYS A 134 -16.14 4.99 0.01
N ALA A 135 -16.37 5.08 -1.31
CA ALA A 135 -15.70 6.02 -2.21
C ALA A 135 -15.64 7.46 -1.67
N ALA A 136 -16.76 8.00 -1.18
CA ALA A 136 -16.83 9.36 -0.67
C ALA A 136 -15.96 9.60 0.58
N SER A 137 -15.91 8.62 1.49
CA SER A 137 -15.05 8.70 2.69
C SER A 137 -13.59 8.65 2.29
N ILE A 138 -13.21 7.73 1.39
CA ILE A 138 -11.83 7.62 0.89
C ILE A 138 -11.40 8.89 0.17
N GLN A 139 -12.24 9.44 -0.70
CA GLN A 139 -11.94 10.68 -1.42
C GLN A 139 -11.75 11.85 -0.44
N GLY A 140 -12.59 11.96 0.59
CA GLY A 140 -12.43 12.96 1.63
C GLY A 140 -11.10 12.83 2.39
N SER A 141 -10.66 11.59 2.68
CA SER A 141 -9.34 11.34 3.26
C SER A 141 -8.19 11.75 2.33
N ILE A 142 -8.30 11.47 1.03
CA ILE A 142 -7.29 11.87 0.04
C ILE A 142 -7.22 13.40 -0.06
N ASP A 143 -8.36 14.08 -0.13
CA ASP A 143 -8.42 15.55 -0.21
C ASP A 143 -7.80 16.21 1.04
N LEU A 144 -7.95 15.57 2.21
CA LEU A 144 -7.33 16.00 3.45
C LEU A 144 -5.80 15.84 3.42
N LEU A 145 -5.31 14.69 2.92
CA LEU A 145 -3.87 14.36 2.87
C LEU A 145 -3.13 15.10 1.75
N CYS A 146 -3.80 15.31 0.62
CA CYS A 146 -3.22 15.80 -0.62
C CYS A 146 -4.13 16.87 -1.27
N PRO A 147 -4.40 18.00 -0.59
CA PRO A 147 -5.33 19.01 -1.09
C PRO A 147 -4.88 19.57 -2.44
N THR A 148 -5.84 19.81 -3.32
CA THR A 148 -5.60 20.42 -4.64
C THR A 148 -5.36 21.92 -4.55
N THR A 149 -5.85 22.57 -3.50
CA THR A 149 -5.68 24.00 -3.25
C THR A 149 -4.59 24.27 -2.24
N THR A 150 -3.56 25.01 -2.67
CA THR A 150 -2.52 25.57 -1.80
C THR A 150 -3.11 26.71 -0.98
N GLY A 151 -3.34 26.51 0.32
CA GLY A 151 -3.83 27.61 1.17
C GLY A 151 -4.11 27.23 2.61
N GLU A 152 -4.35 25.95 2.91
CA GLU A 152 -4.58 25.52 4.28
C GLU A 152 -3.28 25.10 4.97
N THR A 153 -2.83 25.93 5.90
CA THR A 153 -1.62 25.72 6.70
C THR A 153 -1.90 25.10 8.06
N ARG A 154 -3.17 24.86 8.42
CA ARG A 154 -3.51 24.29 9.73
C ARG A 154 -3.28 22.78 9.76
N PRO A 155 -2.71 22.25 10.85
CA PRO A 155 -2.65 20.82 11.09
C PRO A 155 -4.03 20.21 10.92
N ALA A 156 -4.11 19.12 10.17
CA ALA A 156 -5.33 18.37 9.95
C ALA A 156 -5.28 17.06 10.73
N MET A 157 -6.43 16.60 11.20
CA MET A 157 -6.58 15.32 11.87
C MET A 157 -7.38 14.36 10.97
N ILE A 158 -6.85 13.18 10.73
CA ILE A 158 -7.57 12.05 10.13
C ILE A 158 -7.83 11.00 11.21
N SER A 159 -9.01 10.39 11.20
CA SER A 159 -9.30 9.31 12.14
C SER A 159 -8.59 8.02 11.73
N GLU A 160 -8.20 7.19 12.69
CA GLU A 160 -7.67 5.84 12.41
C GLU A 160 -8.67 4.98 11.62
N GLN A 161 -9.97 5.21 11.82
CA GLN A 161 -11.02 4.48 11.11
C GLN A 161 -11.07 4.86 9.62
N ASP A 162 -10.87 6.13 9.30
CA ASP A 162 -10.79 6.60 7.91
C ASP A 162 -9.51 6.10 7.22
N LEU A 163 -8.38 6.12 7.95
CA LEU A 163 -7.13 5.50 7.48
C LEU A 163 -7.30 4.01 7.19
N ALA A 164 -7.89 3.26 8.13
CA ALA A 164 -8.15 1.82 7.95
C ALA A 164 -9.05 1.55 6.74
N VAL A 165 -10.06 2.38 6.50
CA VAL A 165 -10.93 2.27 5.31
C VAL A 165 -10.15 2.57 4.03
N MET A 166 -9.36 3.64 4.02
CA MET A 166 -8.54 4.04 2.88
C MET A 166 -7.48 2.99 2.55
N LEU A 167 -6.98 2.27 3.55
CA LEU A 167 -5.97 1.24 3.42
C LEU A 167 -6.54 -0.19 3.32
N ASP A 168 -7.86 -0.33 3.18
CA ASP A 168 -8.59 -1.62 3.14
C ASP A 168 -8.12 -2.61 4.22
N ILE A 169 -7.98 -2.14 5.46
CA ILE A 169 -7.59 -2.99 6.60
C ILE A 169 -8.85 -3.73 7.09
N PRO A 170 -8.91 -5.07 6.95
CA PRO A 170 -10.09 -5.85 7.34
C PRO A 170 -10.09 -6.05 8.85
N GLY A 171 -10.60 -5.06 9.58
CA GLY A 171 -10.63 -5.10 11.03
C GLY A 171 -11.32 -3.88 11.60
N ARG A 172 -11.63 -3.92 12.88
CA ARG A 172 -12.05 -2.74 13.63
C ARG A 172 -10.97 -2.37 14.61
N LEU A 173 -10.88 -1.09 14.90
CA LEU A 173 -10.02 -0.61 15.97
C LEU A 173 -10.55 -1.10 17.33
N PRO A 174 -9.65 -1.40 18.27
CA PRO A 174 -10.04 -1.72 19.63
C PRO A 174 -10.69 -0.49 20.29
N SER A 175 -11.65 -0.73 21.16
CA SER A 175 -12.39 0.29 21.92
C SER A 175 -12.07 0.27 23.42
N SER A 176 -11.24 -0.69 23.87
CA SER A 176 -10.82 -0.81 25.26
C SER A 176 -9.45 -1.49 25.37
N GLU A 177 -8.76 -1.31 26.49
CA GLU A 177 -7.49 -2.02 26.77
C GLU A 177 -7.64 -3.54 26.77
N ALA A 178 -8.79 -4.06 27.20
CA ALA A 178 -9.07 -5.49 27.16
C ALA A 178 -9.10 -6.00 25.71
N GLU A 179 -9.68 -5.21 24.79
CA GLU A 179 -9.67 -5.53 23.37
C GLU A 179 -8.28 -5.40 22.77
N ILE A 180 -7.45 -4.45 23.22
CA ILE A 180 -6.03 -4.33 22.78
C ILE A 180 -5.25 -5.60 23.15
N ARG A 181 -5.37 -6.05 24.40
CA ARG A 181 -4.69 -7.27 24.89
C ARG A 181 -5.15 -8.54 24.19
N ALA A 182 -6.37 -8.55 23.67
CA ALA A 182 -6.94 -9.71 22.97
C ALA A 182 -6.62 -9.72 21.46
N MET A 183 -6.00 -8.66 20.91
CA MET A 183 -5.75 -8.59 19.47
C MET A 183 -4.79 -9.69 19.00
N VAL A 184 -5.00 -10.10 17.76
CA VAL A 184 -4.09 -10.97 17.03
C VAL A 184 -3.38 -10.15 15.96
N GLU A 185 -2.11 -10.45 15.75
CA GLU A 185 -1.38 -10.01 14.57
C GLU A 185 -1.82 -10.86 13.38
N VAL A 186 -2.13 -10.18 12.27
CA VAL A 186 -2.43 -10.78 10.99
C VAL A 186 -1.41 -10.28 9.99
N SER A 187 -0.79 -11.20 9.26
CA SER A 187 0.19 -10.85 8.24
C SER A 187 0.01 -11.67 6.97
N TYR A 188 0.20 -11.01 5.82
CA TYR A 188 0.22 -11.65 4.52
C TYR A 188 1.65 -11.73 4.00
N TRP A 189 2.04 -12.91 3.58
CA TRP A 189 3.40 -13.23 3.15
C TRP A 189 3.40 -13.70 1.72
N HIS A 190 4.41 -13.29 0.96
CA HIS A 190 4.73 -13.89 -0.32
C HIS A 190 5.73 -15.02 -0.11
N GLN A 191 5.38 -16.22 -0.54
CA GLN A 191 6.27 -17.37 -0.60
C GLN A 191 6.69 -17.62 -2.05
N ASP A 192 7.98 -17.61 -2.34
CA ASP A 192 8.48 -17.96 -3.68
C ASP A 192 8.84 -19.45 -3.73
N ASP A 193 7.85 -20.28 -4.04
CA ASP A 193 8.02 -21.75 -4.11
C ASP A 193 8.98 -22.20 -5.24
N SER A 194 9.46 -21.28 -6.10
CA SER A 194 10.35 -21.61 -7.22
C SER A 194 11.82 -21.77 -6.82
N THR A 195 12.20 -21.34 -5.61
CA THR A 195 13.58 -21.46 -5.12
C THR A 195 13.58 -22.08 -3.72
N VAL A 196 14.41 -23.11 -3.53
CA VAL A 196 14.47 -23.91 -2.29
C VAL A 196 14.92 -23.08 -1.08
N ASP A 197 15.58 -21.94 -1.32
CA ASP A 197 16.17 -21.07 -0.29
C ASP A 197 15.51 -19.67 -0.21
N SER A 198 14.31 -19.47 -0.77
CA SER A 198 13.65 -18.16 -0.59
C SER A 198 13.02 -18.03 0.80
N SER A 199 13.47 -17.03 1.54
CA SER A 199 12.77 -16.57 2.72
C SER A 199 11.42 -15.94 2.33
N PRO A 200 10.34 -16.21 3.08
CA PRO A 200 9.07 -15.55 2.86
C PRO A 200 9.21 -14.04 3.07
N VAL A 201 8.50 -13.25 2.26
CA VAL A 201 8.54 -11.79 2.34
C VAL A 201 7.22 -11.29 2.94
N LEU A 202 7.31 -10.55 4.05
CA LEU A 202 6.15 -9.86 4.62
C LEU A 202 5.68 -8.76 3.67
N LEU A 203 4.41 -8.81 3.28
CA LEU A 203 3.82 -7.82 2.38
C LEU A 203 2.97 -6.79 3.12
N THR A 204 2.22 -7.24 4.12
CA THR A 204 1.37 -6.38 4.94
C THR A 204 1.09 -7.06 6.27
N ALA A 205 0.96 -6.25 7.33
CA ALA A 205 0.60 -6.70 8.65
C ALA A 205 -0.37 -5.70 9.28
N PHE A 206 -1.31 -6.21 10.06
CA PHE A 206 -2.25 -5.41 10.83
C PHE A 206 -2.75 -6.22 12.03
N ALA A 207 -3.26 -5.53 13.04
CA ALA A 207 -3.86 -6.17 14.19
C ALA A 207 -5.38 -6.27 14.01
N ALA A 208 -5.99 -7.36 14.50
CA ALA A 208 -7.43 -7.58 14.43
C ALA A 208 -7.97 -8.24 15.69
N GLN A 209 -9.28 -8.16 15.89
CA GLN A 209 -9.94 -8.89 16.96
C GLN A 209 -10.12 -10.37 16.58
N PRO A 210 -10.02 -11.32 17.53
CA PRO A 210 -10.16 -12.75 17.24
C PRO A 210 -11.49 -13.13 16.56
N ASP A 211 -12.58 -12.45 16.89
CA ASP A 211 -13.90 -12.66 16.28
C ASP A 211 -13.96 -12.23 14.80
N GLN A 212 -12.97 -11.47 14.31
CA GLN A 212 -12.89 -10.99 12.93
C GLN A 212 -12.09 -11.92 12.00
N ILE A 213 -11.44 -12.97 12.54
CA ILE A 213 -10.63 -13.91 11.75
C ILE A 213 -11.40 -14.51 10.55
N PRO A 214 -12.69 -14.91 10.64
CA PRO A 214 -13.43 -15.42 9.49
C PRO A 214 -13.60 -14.41 8.35
N ALA A 215 -13.82 -13.13 8.69
CA ALA A 215 -13.91 -12.05 7.71
C ALA A 215 -12.55 -11.80 7.04
N ILE A 216 -11.47 -11.86 7.82
CA ILE A 216 -10.09 -11.72 7.34
C ILE A 216 -9.71 -12.87 6.42
N GLN A 217 -10.09 -14.11 6.71
CA GLN A 217 -9.87 -15.25 5.81
C GLN A 217 -10.59 -15.07 4.47
N THR A 218 -11.82 -14.53 4.51
CA THR A 218 -12.58 -14.20 3.29
C THR A 218 -11.89 -13.11 2.48
N HIS A 219 -11.46 -12.04 3.15
CA HIS A 219 -10.68 -10.96 2.56
C HIS A 219 -9.37 -11.47 1.94
N PHE A 220 -8.59 -12.24 2.69
CA PHE A 220 -7.33 -12.86 2.24
C PHE A 220 -7.54 -13.74 1.01
N LYS A 221 -8.60 -14.56 0.98
CA LYS A 221 -8.91 -15.42 -0.18
C LYS A 221 -9.11 -14.58 -1.44
N LYS A 222 -9.88 -13.49 -1.37
CA LYS A 222 -10.05 -12.55 -2.49
C LYS A 222 -8.70 -12.03 -2.98
N TYR A 223 -7.85 -11.58 -2.05
CA TYR A 223 -6.53 -11.04 -2.39
C TYR A 223 -5.63 -12.09 -3.05
N ARG A 224 -5.49 -13.26 -2.43
CA ARG A 224 -4.68 -14.38 -2.93
C ARG A 224 -5.09 -14.79 -4.33
N ASP A 225 -6.38 -15.02 -4.55
CA ASP A 225 -6.88 -15.53 -5.83
C ASP A 225 -6.64 -14.49 -6.95
N SER A 226 -6.81 -13.20 -6.66
CA SER A 226 -6.55 -12.10 -7.61
C SER A 226 -5.07 -11.92 -7.93
N VAL A 227 -4.18 -11.88 -6.93
CA VAL A 227 -2.75 -11.64 -7.20
C VAL A 227 -2.04 -12.88 -7.75
N HIS A 228 -2.50 -14.09 -7.43
CA HIS A 228 -1.96 -15.30 -8.05
C HIS A 228 -2.23 -15.30 -9.55
N GLY A 229 -3.47 -15.01 -9.96
CA GLY A 229 -3.83 -14.96 -11.39
C GLY A 229 -3.17 -13.83 -12.17
N LEU A 230 -2.91 -12.68 -11.53
CA LEU A 230 -2.34 -11.51 -12.21
C LEU A 230 -0.81 -11.45 -12.17
N PHE A 231 -0.19 -11.82 -11.05
CA PHE A 231 1.23 -11.57 -10.79
C PHE A 231 2.03 -12.82 -10.44
N ASP A 232 1.39 -14.00 -10.49
CA ASP A 232 1.99 -15.27 -10.06
C ASP A 232 2.55 -15.21 -8.63
N MET A 233 1.84 -14.49 -7.76
CA MET A 233 2.23 -14.28 -6.37
C MET A 233 1.52 -15.30 -5.47
N THR A 234 2.29 -16.13 -4.77
CA THR A 234 1.74 -17.09 -3.80
C THR A 234 1.63 -16.43 -2.42
N LEU A 235 0.42 -15.99 -2.08
CA LEU A 235 0.15 -15.44 -0.75
C LEU A 235 -0.11 -16.53 0.30
N LYS A 236 0.41 -16.31 1.50
CA LYS A 236 0.13 -17.06 2.74
C LYS A 236 -0.44 -16.11 3.80
N LEU A 237 -1.34 -16.63 4.62
CA LEU A 237 -1.94 -15.93 5.75
C LEU A 237 -1.33 -16.48 7.04
N HIS A 238 -0.84 -15.58 7.89
CA HIS A 238 -0.41 -15.88 9.24
C HIS A 238 -1.29 -15.12 10.22
N VAL A 239 -1.72 -15.80 11.28
CA VAL A 239 -2.49 -15.21 12.38
C VAL A 239 -1.83 -15.68 13.67
N GLN A 240 -1.36 -14.74 14.48
CA GLN A 240 -0.62 -15.01 15.71
C GLN A 240 -1.18 -14.16 16.85
N ALA A 241 -1.31 -14.72 18.05
CA ALA A 241 -1.63 -13.92 19.23
C ALA A 241 -0.50 -12.90 19.46
N MET A 242 -0.83 -11.64 19.70
CA MET A 242 0.20 -10.69 20.10
C MET A 242 0.80 -11.16 21.43
N ALA A 243 2.13 -11.19 21.51
CA ALA A 243 2.79 -11.54 22.77
C ALA A 243 2.37 -10.53 23.85
N ASP A 244 2.13 -10.99 25.07
CA ASP A 244 1.93 -10.09 26.21
C ASP A 244 3.16 -9.16 26.30
N PRO A 245 2.99 -7.83 26.24
CA PRO A 245 4.08 -6.86 26.29
C PRO A 245 4.84 -6.88 27.62
#